data_AF-A0A3B9M3P5-F1
#
_entry.id   AF-A0A3B9M3P5-F1
#
_cell.length_a   1.000
_cell.length_b   1.000
_cell.length_c   1.000
_cell.angle_alpha   90.00
_cell.angle_beta   90.00
_cell.angle_gamma   90.00
#
_symmetry.space_group_name_H-M   'P 1'
#
loop_
_entity.id
_entity.type
_entity.pdbx_description
1 polymer ?
#
loop_
_entity_poly.entity_id
_entity_poly.type
_entity_poly.pdbx_seq_one_letter_code
_entity_poly.pdbx_strand_id
1 'polypeptide(L)'
;MNRYFGDLHVHIGRTLSGYPVKVTAARSQTIPGVLEEAAQRKGLNILGIVDAACPRLCSELEDLVAEGTARELDGGGLRYQDSLTLIPGAEVETTEENGGAAHWLAYFPTLDALRSFSCFLSEHITNPELSTQRCRLPARVILDEVVARSGIFMPAHAFTPHKGVYGCCTHRLTALLGEQGLSKIFALELGLSADTGLADHLSEVAEFTFLSNSDAHSLKNLGREYNLLLLAEPSFAELVMALQKKEGRMVLANFGLDPRLGKYHRTQCLSCGRIAEASPPVATCPDCGSPKVVKGVLDRIIEIGDWKEPSSPQGRPPYHYQVPLLFLPGVGPKTISLLLASFGTEMNVLHHVRYEELVSVVGERVALTIQQARQGKLIFNPGGGGTYGKIVPTVRRETGVSDG
;
A
#
# COMPACT_ATOMS: atom_id res chain seq x y z
N MET A 1 -7.04 -24.11 -5.10
CA MET A 1 -6.75 -22.69 -4.82
C MET A 1 -6.56 -22.51 -3.33
N ASN A 2 -5.62 -21.66 -2.94
CA ASN A 2 -5.18 -21.36 -1.59
C ASN A 2 -5.23 -19.86 -1.33
N ARG A 3 -5.21 -19.47 -0.05
CA ARG A 3 -5.23 -18.07 0.39
C ARG A 3 -3.82 -17.59 0.71
N TYR A 4 -3.48 -16.39 0.23
CA TYR A 4 -2.16 -15.80 0.41
C TYR A 4 -2.27 -14.33 0.85
N PHE A 5 -1.45 -13.92 1.81
CA PHE A 5 -1.32 -12.51 2.17
C PHE A 5 -0.24 -11.83 1.32
N GLY A 6 -0.58 -10.68 0.73
CA GLY A 6 0.31 -9.96 -0.20
C GLY A 6 0.45 -8.48 0.12
N ASP A 7 1.68 -7.99 0.21
CA ASP A 7 2.01 -6.55 0.28
C ASP A 7 2.95 -6.21 -0.86
N LEU A 8 2.46 -5.48 -1.87
CA LEU A 8 3.15 -5.33 -3.16
C LEU A 8 3.95 -4.03 -3.29
N HIS A 9 3.95 -3.15 -2.27
CA HIS A 9 4.61 -1.85 -2.36
C HIS A 9 5.55 -1.63 -1.17
N VAL A 10 6.79 -2.11 -1.31
CA VAL A 10 7.83 -1.98 -0.30
C VAL A 10 9.10 -1.37 -0.88
N HIS A 11 9.64 -0.37 -0.17
CA HIS A 11 10.87 0.32 -0.53
C HIS A 11 12.11 -0.23 0.20
N ILE A 12 13.27 -0.11 -0.44
CA ILE A 12 14.59 -0.47 0.08
C ILE A 12 15.37 0.82 0.33
N GLY A 13 15.80 1.01 1.57
CA GLY A 13 16.54 2.22 1.96
C GLY A 13 17.98 2.20 1.47
N ARG A 14 18.59 1.02 1.35
CA ARG A 14 19.98 0.86 0.90
C ARG A 14 20.30 -0.56 0.43
N THR A 15 21.35 -0.65 -0.36
CA THR A 15 22.04 -1.90 -0.73
C THR A 15 22.73 -2.53 0.48
N LEU A 16 23.13 -3.80 0.37
CA LEU A 16 23.95 -4.51 1.36
C LEU A 16 25.31 -3.84 1.58
N SER A 17 25.89 -3.29 0.51
CA SER A 17 27.12 -2.50 0.55
C SER A 17 26.95 -1.10 1.19
N GLY A 18 25.72 -0.73 1.56
CA GLY A 18 25.41 0.52 2.26
C GLY A 18 25.11 1.72 1.37
N TYR A 19 25.03 1.53 0.04
CA TYR A 19 24.67 2.58 -0.91
C TYR A 19 23.19 2.96 -0.75
N PRO A 20 22.83 4.26 -0.65
CA PRO A 20 21.45 4.70 -0.47
C PRO A 20 20.60 4.45 -1.72
N VAL A 21 19.36 3.97 -1.55
CA VAL A 21 18.41 3.76 -2.67
C VAL A 21 17.18 4.66 -2.49
N LYS A 22 16.26 4.33 -1.57
CA LYS A 22 15.16 5.22 -1.15
C LYS A 22 15.58 6.02 0.07
N VAL A 23 15.98 7.28 -0.12
CA VAL A 23 16.50 8.15 0.95
C VAL A 23 15.52 8.34 2.13
N THR A 24 14.22 8.31 1.84
CA THR A 24 13.15 8.42 2.85
C THR A 24 12.92 7.12 3.63
N ALA A 25 13.47 5.99 3.17
CA ALA A 25 13.32 4.70 3.84
C ALA A 25 14.43 4.47 4.87
N ALA A 26 14.12 3.65 5.87
CA ALA A 26 15.02 3.32 6.95
C ALA A 26 16.26 2.60 6.43
N ARG A 27 17.39 2.89 7.06
CA ARG A 27 18.69 2.24 6.78
C ARG A 27 18.65 0.71 6.94
N SER A 28 17.73 0.21 7.75
CA SER A 28 17.52 -1.22 7.98
C SER A 28 16.66 -1.91 6.92
N GLN A 29 16.05 -1.16 6.00
CA GLN A 29 15.32 -1.73 4.85
C GLN A 29 16.34 -2.12 3.77
N THR A 30 16.98 -3.27 3.95
CA THR A 30 17.75 -3.97 2.91
C THR A 30 16.91 -5.10 2.34
N ILE A 31 17.27 -5.65 1.17
CA ILE A 31 16.55 -6.80 0.60
C ILE A 31 16.47 -7.96 1.61
N PRO A 32 17.57 -8.44 2.23
CA PRO A 32 17.47 -9.52 3.23
C PRO A 32 16.61 -9.17 4.44
N GLY A 33 16.74 -7.96 4.98
CA GLY A 33 15.97 -7.55 6.15
C GLY A 33 14.46 -7.49 5.87
N VAL A 34 14.09 -7.03 4.67
CA VAL A 34 12.70 -6.99 4.22
C VAL A 34 12.15 -8.40 3.98
N LEU A 35 12.91 -9.28 3.33
CA LEU A 35 12.50 -10.67 3.09
C LEU A 35 12.31 -11.44 4.41
N GLU A 36 13.25 -11.29 5.35
CA GLU A 36 13.21 -11.95 6.65
C GLU A 36 12.04 -11.44 7.51
N GLU A 37 11.84 -10.13 7.60
CA GLU A 37 10.70 -9.55 8.33
C GLU A 37 9.37 -10.00 7.72
N ALA A 38 9.25 -9.97 6.38
CA ALA A 38 8.03 -10.37 5.67
C ALA A 38 7.68 -11.84 5.91
N ALA A 39 8.64 -12.74 5.73
CA ALA A 39 8.41 -14.18 5.83
C ALA A 39 8.23 -14.64 7.29
N GLN A 40 9.12 -14.22 8.19
CA GLN A 40 9.22 -14.83 9.53
C GLN A 40 8.40 -14.12 10.59
N ARG A 41 8.23 -12.80 10.50
CA ARG A 41 7.57 -12.00 11.54
C ARG A 41 6.19 -11.55 11.10
N LYS A 42 6.06 -11.00 9.90
CA LYS A 42 4.76 -10.56 9.37
C LYS A 42 3.92 -11.77 8.95
N GLY A 43 4.51 -12.74 8.27
CA GLY A 43 3.77 -13.89 7.71
C GLY A 43 3.08 -13.55 6.39
N LEU A 44 3.74 -12.72 5.56
CA LEU A 44 3.34 -12.47 4.19
C LEU A 44 3.76 -13.65 3.30
N ASN A 45 2.99 -13.91 2.26
CA ASN A 45 3.29 -14.96 1.27
C ASN A 45 3.73 -14.39 -0.06
N ILE A 46 3.33 -13.14 -0.36
CA ILE A 46 3.75 -12.40 -1.55
C ILE A 46 4.22 -11.02 -1.12
N LEU A 47 5.36 -10.59 -1.65
CA LEU A 47 5.95 -9.29 -1.36
C LEU A 47 6.36 -8.61 -2.66
N GLY A 48 6.05 -7.34 -2.83
CA GLY A 48 6.54 -6.54 -3.95
C GLY A 48 7.62 -5.56 -3.50
N ILE A 49 8.81 -5.65 -4.09
CA ILE A 49 9.88 -4.67 -3.89
C ILE A 49 9.92 -3.76 -5.11
N VAL A 50 9.54 -2.50 -4.92
CA VAL A 50 9.35 -1.52 -6.00
C VAL A 50 10.59 -0.67 -6.25
N ASP A 51 11.70 -0.99 -5.61
CA ASP A 51 13.01 -0.39 -5.90
C ASP A 51 13.93 -1.38 -6.63
N ALA A 52 13.42 -2.57 -6.96
CA ALA A 52 14.20 -3.65 -7.55
C ALA A 52 14.81 -3.27 -8.91
N ALA A 53 14.21 -2.32 -9.63
CA ALA A 53 14.74 -1.81 -10.89
C ALA A 53 15.92 -0.82 -10.72
N CYS A 54 16.35 -0.48 -9.49
CA CYS A 54 17.62 0.21 -9.30
C CYS A 54 18.79 -0.74 -9.64
N PRO A 55 19.79 -0.33 -10.44
CA PRO A 55 20.81 -1.25 -10.97
C PRO A 55 21.50 -2.11 -9.91
N ARG A 56 21.89 -1.53 -8.77
CA ARG A 56 22.50 -2.28 -7.67
C ARG A 56 21.56 -3.28 -7.01
N LEU A 57 20.29 -2.95 -6.84
CA LEU A 57 19.32 -3.87 -6.25
C LEU A 57 18.94 -4.98 -7.22
N CYS A 58 18.86 -4.67 -8.52
CA CYS A 58 18.71 -5.67 -9.57
C CYS A 58 19.84 -6.70 -9.50
N SER A 59 21.09 -6.24 -9.40
CA SER A 59 22.26 -7.11 -9.20
C SER A 59 22.18 -7.92 -7.90
N GLU A 60 21.78 -7.33 -6.78
CA GLU A 60 21.63 -8.07 -5.52
C GLU A 60 20.56 -9.18 -5.61
N LEU A 61 19.48 -8.97 -6.36
CA LEU A 61 18.48 -10.03 -6.59
C LEU A 61 19.04 -11.16 -7.46
N GLU A 62 19.87 -10.84 -8.45
CA GLU A 62 20.57 -11.83 -9.27
C GLU A 62 21.57 -12.65 -8.43
N ASP A 63 22.31 -11.98 -7.54
CA ASP A 63 23.23 -12.63 -6.62
C ASP A 63 22.48 -13.59 -5.68
N LEU A 64 21.32 -13.20 -5.15
CA LEU A 64 20.48 -14.08 -4.32
C LEU A 64 20.07 -15.36 -5.06
N VAL A 65 19.81 -15.27 -6.37
CA VAL A 65 19.48 -16.44 -7.20
C VAL A 65 20.72 -17.28 -7.49
N ALA A 66 21.84 -16.65 -7.85
CA ALA A 66 23.10 -17.32 -8.13
C ALA A 66 23.64 -18.09 -6.92
N GLU A 67 23.43 -17.57 -5.71
CA GLU A 67 23.80 -18.19 -4.44
C GLU A 67 22.82 -19.29 -3.99
N GLY A 68 21.66 -19.42 -4.64
CA GLY A 68 20.61 -20.36 -4.27
C GLY A 68 19.79 -19.94 -3.04
N THR A 69 19.94 -18.70 -2.57
CA THR A 69 19.14 -18.13 -1.48
C THR A 69 17.68 -17.88 -1.91
N ALA A 70 17.49 -17.51 -3.19
CA ALA A 70 16.21 -17.46 -3.86
C ALA A 70 16.26 -18.24 -5.18
N ARG A 71 15.10 -18.50 -5.79
CA ARG A 71 15.03 -19.11 -7.13
C ARG A 71 13.89 -18.49 -7.94
N GLU A 72 14.08 -18.38 -9.26
CA GLU A 72 13.00 -18.01 -10.17
C GLU A 72 11.94 -19.11 -10.23
N LEU A 73 10.67 -18.71 -10.32
CA LEU A 73 9.52 -19.59 -10.51
C LEU A 73 9.13 -19.63 -11.99
N ASP A 74 8.65 -20.77 -12.48
CA ASP A 74 8.16 -20.91 -13.86
C ASP A 74 7.01 -19.90 -14.17
N GLY A 75 6.14 -19.67 -13.19
CA GLY A 75 5.07 -18.66 -13.26
C GLY A 75 5.53 -17.22 -12.97
N GLY A 76 6.84 -16.97 -12.87
CA GLY A 76 7.43 -15.68 -12.55
C GLY A 76 7.44 -15.33 -11.06
N GLY A 77 8.36 -14.43 -10.69
CA GLY A 77 8.70 -14.07 -9.31
C GLY A 77 9.83 -14.94 -8.73
N LEU A 78 10.34 -14.52 -7.57
CA LEU A 78 11.44 -15.17 -6.87
C LEU A 78 10.94 -15.84 -5.59
N ARG A 79 11.15 -17.14 -5.44
CA ARG A 79 10.82 -17.87 -4.22
C ARG A 79 11.98 -17.80 -3.22
N TYR A 80 11.68 -17.28 -2.04
CA TYR A 80 12.58 -17.20 -0.89
C TYR A 80 12.11 -18.16 0.22
N GLN A 81 13.03 -19.01 0.70
CA GLN A 81 12.81 -19.97 1.81
C GLN A 81 11.49 -20.76 1.72
N ASP A 82 11.05 -21.11 0.51
CA ASP A 82 9.80 -21.82 0.19
C ASP A 82 8.49 -21.22 0.72
N SER A 83 8.54 -20.08 1.40
CA SER A 83 7.43 -19.49 2.14
C SER A 83 6.97 -18.14 1.60
N LEU A 84 7.86 -17.41 0.93
CA LEU A 84 7.62 -16.06 0.41
C LEU A 84 7.97 -15.96 -1.08
N THR A 85 7.05 -15.46 -1.89
CA THR A 85 7.34 -15.06 -3.28
C THR A 85 7.56 -13.55 -3.35
N LEU A 86 8.73 -13.15 -3.82
CA LEU A 86 9.06 -11.78 -4.17
C LEU A 86 8.65 -11.50 -5.63
N ILE A 87 7.91 -10.42 -5.84
CA ILE A 87 7.59 -9.84 -7.14
C ILE A 87 8.44 -8.56 -7.31
N PRO A 88 9.49 -8.59 -8.14
CA PRO A 88 10.33 -7.41 -8.33
C PRO A 88 9.63 -6.36 -9.20
N GLY A 89 9.85 -5.09 -8.88
CA GLY A 89 9.22 -3.98 -9.58
C GLY A 89 9.95 -2.64 -9.45
N ALA A 90 9.27 -1.60 -9.92
CA ALA A 90 9.69 -0.21 -9.92
C ALA A 90 8.52 0.71 -9.51
N GLU A 91 8.74 1.65 -8.59
CA GLU A 91 7.91 2.84 -8.45
C GLU A 91 8.52 3.95 -9.31
N VAL A 92 7.79 4.42 -10.32
CA VAL A 92 8.23 5.43 -11.28
C VAL A 92 7.45 6.71 -11.08
N GLU A 93 8.14 7.84 -10.86
CA GLU A 93 7.52 9.16 -10.92
C GLU A 93 7.51 9.66 -12.37
N THR A 94 6.34 9.74 -13.00
CA THR A 94 6.19 10.19 -14.38
C THR A 94 6.13 11.71 -14.50
N THR A 95 6.40 12.22 -15.69
CA THR A 95 6.16 13.62 -16.05
C THR A 95 5.16 13.68 -17.19
N GLU A 96 3.94 14.09 -16.87
CA GLU A 96 2.85 14.17 -17.83
C GLU A 96 2.93 15.44 -18.69
N GLU A 97 2.33 15.39 -19.87
CA GLU A 97 2.33 16.49 -20.85
C GLU A 97 1.67 17.76 -20.30
N ASN A 98 0.70 17.62 -19.38
CA ASN A 98 0.06 18.72 -18.68
C ASN A 98 0.90 19.31 -17.54
N GLY A 99 2.15 18.84 -17.36
CA GLY A 99 3.05 19.25 -16.27
C GLY A 99 2.82 18.52 -14.94
N GLY A 100 1.78 17.67 -14.87
CA GLY A 100 1.51 16.81 -13.73
C GLY A 100 2.60 15.76 -13.51
N ALA A 101 2.67 15.24 -12.30
CA ALA A 101 3.56 14.14 -11.95
C ALA A 101 2.84 13.21 -10.97
N ALA A 102 2.97 11.91 -11.19
CA ALA A 102 2.38 10.89 -10.35
C ALA A 102 3.30 9.67 -10.25
N HIS A 103 3.11 8.88 -9.20
CA HIS A 103 3.79 7.62 -9.04
C HIS A 103 2.97 6.48 -9.63
N TRP A 104 3.68 5.56 -10.26
CA TRP A 104 3.14 4.37 -10.88
C TRP A 104 3.98 3.16 -10.48
N LEU A 105 3.33 2.02 -10.33
CA LEU A 105 3.95 0.75 -10.02
C LEU A 105 4.10 -0.06 -11.30
N ALA A 106 5.30 -0.58 -11.53
CA ALA A 106 5.61 -1.55 -12.55
C ALA A 106 6.14 -2.83 -11.91
N TYR A 107 5.67 -4.00 -12.33
CA TYR A 107 6.17 -5.30 -11.84
C TYR A 107 6.54 -6.19 -13.01
N PHE A 108 7.55 -7.03 -12.81
CA PHE A 108 8.12 -7.86 -13.87
C PHE A 108 8.11 -9.35 -13.50
N PRO A 109 7.86 -10.24 -14.48
CA PRO A 109 7.81 -11.68 -14.22
C PRO A 109 9.17 -12.29 -13.91
N THR A 110 10.24 -11.80 -14.53
CA THR A 110 11.59 -12.38 -14.45
C THR A 110 12.64 -11.32 -14.17
N LEU A 111 13.82 -11.74 -13.69
CA LEU A 111 14.96 -10.83 -13.51
C LEU A 111 15.46 -10.24 -14.83
N ASP A 112 15.37 -10.99 -15.92
CA ASP A 112 15.72 -10.48 -17.25
C ASP A 112 14.80 -9.33 -17.70
N ALA A 113 13.49 -9.47 -17.48
CA ALA A 113 12.52 -8.43 -17.79
C ALA A 113 12.75 -7.18 -16.90
N LEU A 114 13.01 -7.38 -15.62
CA LEU A 114 13.38 -6.32 -14.68
C LEU A 114 14.65 -5.59 -15.11
N ARG A 115 15.73 -6.32 -15.43
CA ARG A 115 17.01 -5.76 -15.88
C ARG A 115 16.83 -4.95 -17.17
N SER A 116 16.07 -5.50 -18.13
CA SER A 116 15.74 -4.80 -19.38
C SER A 116 15.01 -3.48 -19.13
N PHE A 117 14.07 -3.46 -18.18
CA PHE A 117 13.36 -2.24 -17.80
C PHE A 117 14.27 -1.26 -17.04
N SER A 118 15.12 -1.74 -16.14
CA SER A 118 16.13 -0.95 -15.42
C SER A 118 17.05 -0.20 -16.39
N CYS A 119 17.54 -0.87 -17.44
CA CYS A 119 18.36 -0.25 -18.49
C CYS A 119 17.60 0.87 -19.21
N PHE A 120 16.36 0.59 -19.66
CA PHE A 120 15.51 1.59 -20.29
C PHE A 120 15.27 2.80 -19.38
N LEU A 121 14.85 2.57 -18.13
CA LEU A 121 14.51 3.64 -17.20
C LEU A 121 15.72 4.53 -16.90
N SER A 122 16.92 3.94 -16.84
CA SER A 122 18.19 4.65 -16.58
C SER A 122 18.50 5.73 -17.62
N GLU A 123 18.03 5.60 -18.86
CA GLU A 123 18.20 6.61 -19.92
C GLU A 123 17.31 7.85 -19.72
N HIS A 124 16.28 7.72 -18.86
CA HIS A 124 15.23 8.73 -18.70
C HIS A 124 15.17 9.35 -17.30
N ILE A 125 16.11 9.00 -16.42
CA ILE A 125 16.27 9.57 -15.07
C ILE A 125 17.70 10.07 -14.85
N THR A 126 17.87 10.94 -13.85
CA THR A 126 19.18 11.58 -13.59
C THR A 126 20.14 10.67 -12.82
N ASN A 127 19.65 9.93 -11.83
CA ASN A 127 20.46 9.00 -11.05
C ASN A 127 19.72 7.66 -10.90
N PRO A 128 20.06 6.63 -11.68
CA PRO A 128 19.35 5.35 -11.65
C PRO A 128 19.56 4.55 -10.36
N GLU A 129 20.55 4.91 -9.56
CA GLU A 129 20.84 4.23 -8.30
C GLU A 129 19.89 4.65 -7.17
N LEU A 130 19.16 5.76 -7.35
CA LEU A 130 18.12 6.20 -6.44
C LEU A 130 16.75 5.79 -6.98
N SER A 131 15.90 5.27 -6.11
CA SER A 131 14.55 4.86 -6.48
C SER A 131 13.61 6.07 -6.67
N THR A 132 12.52 5.87 -7.42
CA THR A 132 11.45 6.86 -7.63
C THR A 132 11.97 8.22 -8.09
N GLN A 133 13.03 8.24 -8.91
CA GLN A 133 13.45 9.48 -9.56
C GLN A 133 12.38 9.92 -10.55
N ARG A 134 12.25 11.24 -10.71
CA ARG A 134 11.40 11.83 -11.73
C ARG A 134 11.90 11.41 -13.12
N CYS A 135 11.10 10.59 -13.79
CA CYS A 135 11.24 10.19 -15.17
C CYS A 135 10.75 11.32 -16.08
N ARG A 136 11.49 11.56 -17.17
CA ARG A 136 11.17 12.58 -18.17
C ARG A 136 10.09 12.16 -19.17
N LEU A 137 9.47 11.00 -18.95
CA LEU A 137 8.46 10.43 -19.84
C LEU A 137 7.07 10.42 -19.18
N PRO A 138 5.99 10.52 -20.00
CA PRO A 138 4.62 10.39 -19.53
C PRO A 138 4.26 8.93 -19.27
N ALA A 139 3.23 8.69 -18.46
CA ALA A 139 2.80 7.35 -18.06
C ALA A 139 2.46 6.43 -19.25
N ARG A 140 1.90 6.98 -20.34
CA ARG A 140 1.57 6.21 -21.56
C ARG A 140 2.78 5.52 -22.18
N VAL A 141 3.94 6.17 -22.17
CA VAL A 141 5.17 5.59 -22.73
C VAL A 141 5.72 4.50 -21.81
N ILE A 142 5.71 4.76 -20.51
CA ILE A 142 6.16 3.78 -19.51
C ILE A 142 5.27 2.52 -19.54
N LEU A 143 3.96 2.69 -19.68
CA LEU A 143 3.00 1.59 -19.83
C LEU A 143 3.38 0.68 -21.02
N ASP A 144 3.66 1.25 -22.19
CA ASP A 144 4.02 0.47 -23.37
C ASP A 144 5.32 -0.33 -23.16
N GLU A 145 6.31 0.26 -22.49
CA GLU A 145 7.58 -0.39 -22.16
C GLU A 145 7.42 -1.51 -21.11
N VAL A 146 6.55 -1.32 -20.12
CA VAL A 146 6.24 -2.35 -19.13
C VAL A 146 5.53 -3.53 -19.80
N VAL A 147 4.53 -3.25 -20.65
CA VAL A 147 3.77 -4.27 -21.38
C VAL A 147 4.64 -5.03 -22.39
N ALA A 148 5.57 -4.35 -23.07
CA ALA A 148 6.54 -5.00 -23.96
C ALA A 148 7.43 -6.03 -23.24
N ARG A 149 7.57 -5.91 -21.92
CA ARG A 149 8.32 -6.83 -21.05
C ARG A 149 7.40 -7.77 -20.26
N SER A 150 6.15 -7.93 -20.69
CA SER A 150 5.12 -8.75 -20.03
C SER A 150 4.88 -8.36 -18.56
N GLY A 151 5.16 -7.10 -18.21
CA GLY A 151 4.96 -6.58 -16.87
C GLY A 151 3.53 -6.11 -16.61
N ILE A 152 3.24 -5.77 -15.35
CA ILE A 152 2.00 -5.10 -14.93
C ILE A 152 2.32 -3.64 -14.62
N PHE A 153 1.46 -2.72 -15.07
CA PHE A 153 1.55 -1.29 -14.75
C PHE A 153 0.25 -0.82 -14.09
N MET A 154 0.35 -0.06 -13.01
CA MET A 154 -0.82 0.50 -12.32
C MET A 154 -0.51 1.78 -11.54
N PRO A 155 -1.50 2.63 -11.26
CA PRO A 155 -1.31 3.76 -10.36
C PRO A 155 -0.87 3.34 -8.95
N ALA A 156 0.14 4.03 -8.40
CA ALA A 156 0.52 3.93 -6.99
C ALA A 156 -0.35 4.88 -6.16
N HIS A 157 -0.72 4.48 -4.94
CA HIS A 157 -1.41 5.27 -3.90
C HIS A 157 -2.28 6.41 -4.46
N ALA A 158 -3.24 6.05 -5.30
CA ALA A 158 -3.77 6.89 -6.37
C ALA A 158 -4.43 8.19 -5.90
N PHE A 159 -4.92 8.21 -4.67
CA PHE A 159 -5.68 9.31 -4.09
C PHE A 159 -4.85 10.20 -3.16
N THR A 160 -3.57 9.90 -2.96
CA THR A 160 -2.71 10.72 -2.09
C THR A 160 -2.55 12.13 -2.66
N PRO A 161 -2.59 13.19 -1.83
CA PRO A 161 -2.48 14.59 -2.31
C PRO A 161 -1.13 14.93 -2.94
N HIS A 162 -0.14 14.04 -2.80
CA HIS A 162 1.19 14.21 -3.34
C HIS A 162 1.54 12.98 -4.15
N LYS A 163 1.73 13.16 -5.45
CA LYS A 163 2.12 12.10 -6.40
C LYS A 163 1.07 11.00 -6.64
N GLY A 164 -0.13 11.08 -6.05
CA GLY A 164 -1.27 10.27 -6.45
C GLY A 164 -1.87 10.75 -7.78
N VAL A 165 -2.17 9.83 -8.70
CA VAL A 165 -2.73 10.15 -10.02
C VAL A 165 -4.01 10.98 -9.94
N TYR A 166 -4.96 10.61 -9.08
CA TYR A 166 -6.22 11.34 -8.88
C TYR A 166 -6.09 12.45 -7.85
N GLY A 167 -5.21 12.26 -6.88
CA GLY A 167 -4.98 13.21 -5.81
C GLY A 167 -4.41 14.55 -6.30
N CYS A 168 -3.50 14.53 -7.27
CA CYS A 168 -2.85 15.76 -7.76
C CYS A 168 -2.52 15.85 -9.25
N CYS A 169 -2.71 14.80 -10.05
CA CYS A 169 -2.20 14.78 -11.44
C CYS A 169 -3.30 14.92 -12.50
N THR A 170 -4.40 14.19 -12.36
CA THR A 170 -5.50 14.16 -13.33
C THR A 170 -6.87 13.98 -12.64
N HIS A 171 -7.94 14.22 -13.40
CA HIS A 171 -9.30 13.87 -13.01
C HIS A 171 -9.68 12.48 -13.53
N ARG A 172 -9.10 12.07 -14.66
CA ARG A 172 -9.36 10.81 -15.38
C ARG A 172 -8.07 10.20 -15.91
N LEU A 173 -7.86 8.89 -15.82
CA LEU A 173 -6.67 8.25 -16.39
C LEU A 173 -6.72 8.20 -17.91
N THR A 174 -7.91 8.19 -18.52
CA THR A 174 -8.06 8.31 -19.98
C THR A 174 -7.36 9.55 -20.54
N ALA A 175 -7.31 10.65 -19.76
CA ALA A 175 -6.59 11.85 -20.16
C ALA A 175 -5.06 11.68 -20.20
N LEU A 176 -4.51 10.70 -19.47
CA LEU A 176 -3.07 10.41 -19.44
C LEU A 176 -2.70 9.24 -20.37
N LEU A 177 -3.52 8.20 -20.41
CA LEU A 177 -3.22 6.91 -21.06
C LEU A 177 -3.94 6.73 -22.41
N GLY A 178 -5.01 7.49 -22.65
CA GLY A 178 -5.97 7.19 -23.72
C GLY A 178 -6.76 5.90 -23.47
N GLU A 179 -7.78 5.66 -24.29
CA GLU A 179 -8.64 4.46 -24.18
C GLU A 179 -7.84 3.15 -24.32
N GLN A 180 -6.92 3.11 -25.30
CA GLN A 180 -6.09 1.94 -25.53
C GLN A 180 -5.16 1.66 -24.35
N GLY A 181 -4.55 2.70 -23.76
CA GLY A 181 -3.70 2.53 -22.59
C GLY A 181 -4.51 2.09 -21.36
N LEU A 182 -5.69 2.69 -21.14
CA LEU A 182 -6.55 2.35 -20.02
C LEU A 182 -6.94 0.87 -20.02
N SER A 183 -7.25 0.29 -21.19
CA SER A 183 -7.59 -1.13 -21.34
C SER A 183 -6.48 -2.11 -20.94
N LYS A 184 -5.25 -1.62 -20.77
CA LYS A 184 -4.09 -2.41 -20.28
C LYS A 184 -3.91 -2.32 -18.76
N ILE A 185 -4.68 -1.46 -18.07
CA ILE A 185 -4.65 -1.31 -16.61
C ILE A 185 -5.74 -2.19 -15.99
N PHE A 186 -5.34 -3.10 -15.12
CA PHE A 186 -6.26 -4.04 -14.47
C PHE A 186 -6.49 -3.72 -12.99
N ALA A 187 -5.63 -2.90 -12.40
CA ALA A 187 -5.60 -2.66 -10.98
C ALA A 187 -5.17 -1.24 -10.65
N LEU A 188 -5.43 -0.84 -9.41
CA LEU A 188 -5.01 0.43 -8.84
C LEU A 188 -4.73 0.24 -7.34
N GLU A 189 -3.67 0.88 -6.85
CA GLU A 189 -3.41 0.96 -5.43
C GLU A 189 -4.17 2.14 -4.79
N LEU A 190 -4.99 1.85 -3.78
CA LEU A 190 -5.75 2.87 -3.04
C LEU A 190 -4.82 3.83 -2.27
N GLY A 191 -3.84 3.24 -1.57
CA GLY A 191 -2.93 3.93 -0.67
C GLY A 191 -3.58 4.35 0.65
N LEU A 192 -2.75 4.78 1.60
CA LEU A 192 -3.13 5.03 3.01
C LEU A 192 -4.20 6.10 3.25
N SER A 193 -4.62 6.82 2.21
CA SER A 193 -5.53 7.96 2.32
C SER A 193 -6.91 7.69 1.74
N ALA A 194 -7.14 6.52 1.15
CA ALA A 194 -8.42 6.12 0.58
C ALA A 194 -8.75 4.66 0.89
N ASP A 195 -10.05 4.39 0.99
CA ASP A 195 -10.59 3.03 1.02
C ASP A 195 -11.45 2.78 -0.23
N THR A 196 -12.02 1.58 -0.34
CA THR A 196 -12.91 1.20 -1.44
C THR A 196 -14.10 2.15 -1.57
N GLY A 197 -14.70 2.55 -0.45
CA GLY A 197 -15.87 3.43 -0.46
C GLY A 197 -15.54 4.79 -1.08
N LEU A 198 -14.42 5.39 -0.68
CA LEU A 198 -13.96 6.64 -1.28
C LEU A 198 -13.64 6.48 -2.78
N ALA A 199 -12.93 5.43 -3.17
CA ALA A 199 -12.55 5.23 -4.57
C ALA A 199 -13.76 5.00 -5.50
N ASP A 200 -14.79 4.28 -5.03
CA ASP A 200 -15.99 3.93 -5.81
C ASP A 200 -16.97 5.10 -6.05
N HIS A 201 -16.57 6.34 -5.75
CA HIS A 201 -17.22 7.54 -6.29
C HIS A 201 -16.85 7.82 -7.76
N LEU A 202 -15.73 7.27 -8.25
CA LEU A 202 -15.28 7.43 -9.63
C LEU A 202 -15.72 6.22 -10.45
N SER A 203 -16.51 6.42 -11.51
CA SER A 203 -17.01 5.29 -12.29
C SER A 203 -15.93 4.62 -13.14
N GLU A 204 -14.87 5.33 -13.53
CA GLU A 204 -13.80 4.74 -14.38
C GLU A 204 -13.01 3.64 -13.65
N VAL A 205 -12.99 3.66 -12.32
CA VAL A 205 -12.26 2.65 -11.51
C VAL A 205 -13.12 1.44 -11.16
N ALA A 206 -14.38 1.39 -11.62
CA ALA A 206 -15.29 0.28 -11.38
C ALA A 206 -14.66 -1.06 -11.82
N GLU A 207 -14.05 -1.10 -13.00
CA GLU A 207 -13.49 -2.34 -13.54
C GLU A 207 -12.14 -2.73 -12.92
N PHE A 208 -11.43 -1.81 -12.26
CA PHE A 208 -10.13 -2.08 -11.67
C PHE A 208 -10.23 -2.95 -10.43
N THR A 209 -9.27 -3.85 -10.25
CA THR A 209 -9.03 -4.53 -8.98
C THR A 209 -8.29 -3.59 -8.04
N PHE A 210 -8.84 -3.36 -6.84
CA PHE A 210 -8.18 -2.53 -5.84
C PHE A 210 -7.14 -3.33 -5.06
N LEU A 211 -6.02 -2.67 -4.81
CA LEU A 211 -4.97 -3.14 -3.92
C LEU A 211 -4.74 -2.13 -2.80
N SER A 212 -4.39 -2.66 -1.64
CA SER A 212 -3.94 -1.90 -0.48
C SER A 212 -2.58 -2.45 -0.09
N ASN A 213 -1.56 -1.62 -0.22
CA ASN A 213 -0.18 -2.00 0.07
C ASN A 213 0.45 -0.98 0.99
N SER A 214 1.49 -1.40 1.69
CA SER A 214 2.01 -0.63 2.80
C SER A 214 2.71 0.65 2.38
N ASP A 215 3.29 0.76 1.19
CA ASP A 215 4.29 1.79 0.87
C ASP A 215 5.36 1.84 2.01
N ALA A 216 5.84 0.66 2.38
CA ALA A 216 6.67 0.52 3.56
C ALA A 216 8.04 1.14 3.35
N HIS A 217 8.35 2.10 4.23
CA HIS A 217 9.64 2.77 4.35
C HIS A 217 10.43 2.32 5.60
N SER A 218 9.94 1.33 6.34
CA SER A 218 10.66 0.72 7.46
C SER A 218 10.09 -0.67 7.75
N LEU A 219 10.91 -1.57 8.31
CA LEU A 219 10.52 -2.96 8.62
C LEU A 219 9.21 -3.04 9.43
N LYS A 220 9.07 -2.17 10.43
CA LYS A 220 7.85 -2.10 11.27
C LYS A 220 6.56 -1.78 10.49
N ASN A 221 6.67 -1.11 9.35
CA ASN A 221 5.52 -0.69 8.54
C ASN A 221 5.14 -1.71 7.46
N LEU A 222 5.93 -2.77 7.25
CA LEU A 222 5.55 -3.85 6.32
C LEU A 222 4.20 -4.42 6.71
N GLY A 223 3.35 -4.65 5.71
CA GLY A 223 2.01 -5.20 5.91
C GLY A 223 1.08 -4.30 6.74
N ARG A 224 1.33 -2.99 6.85
CA ARG A 224 0.34 -2.07 7.46
C ARG A 224 -0.93 -1.94 6.61
N GLU A 225 -0.79 -2.13 5.30
CA GLU A 225 -1.86 -2.46 4.39
C GLU A 225 -1.41 -3.65 3.54
N TYR A 226 -2.34 -4.53 3.20
CA TYR A 226 -2.06 -5.75 2.46
C TYR A 226 -3.36 -6.33 1.90
N ASN A 227 -3.21 -7.39 1.11
CA ASN A 227 -4.30 -8.01 0.36
C ASN A 227 -4.41 -9.49 0.74
N LEU A 228 -5.63 -10.02 0.77
CA LEU A 228 -5.88 -11.45 0.79
C LEU A 228 -6.18 -11.92 -0.62
N LEU A 229 -5.33 -12.80 -1.16
CA LEU A 229 -5.38 -13.29 -2.54
C LEU A 229 -5.85 -14.74 -2.56
N LEU A 230 -6.67 -15.11 -3.54
CA LEU A 230 -7.03 -16.49 -3.85
C LEU A 230 -6.32 -16.93 -5.13
N LEU A 231 -5.32 -17.80 -5.00
CA LEU A 231 -4.44 -18.23 -6.10
C LEU A 231 -4.31 -19.75 -6.13
N ALA A 232 -3.93 -20.34 -7.25
CA ALA A 232 -3.49 -21.74 -7.28
C ALA A 232 -2.14 -21.90 -6.56
N GLU A 233 -1.22 -20.98 -6.84
CA GLU A 233 0.11 -20.87 -6.23
C GLU A 233 0.55 -19.39 -6.15
N PRO A 234 1.54 -19.02 -5.31
CA PRO A 234 2.01 -17.64 -5.24
C PRO A 234 3.10 -17.40 -6.29
N SER A 235 2.69 -16.97 -7.49
CA SER A 235 3.56 -16.60 -8.62
C SER A 235 3.08 -15.31 -9.28
N PHE A 236 3.92 -14.70 -10.12
CA PHE A 236 3.56 -13.49 -10.88
C PHE A 236 2.36 -13.73 -11.80
N ALA A 237 2.33 -14.85 -12.52
CA ALA A 237 1.25 -15.20 -13.44
C ALA A 237 -0.10 -15.36 -12.72
N GLU A 238 -0.11 -16.01 -11.55
CA GLU A 238 -1.31 -16.12 -10.73
C GLU A 238 -1.75 -14.77 -10.17
N LEU A 239 -0.80 -13.88 -9.81
CA LEU A 239 -1.12 -12.51 -9.44
C LEU A 239 -1.79 -11.75 -10.60
N VAL A 240 -1.25 -11.83 -11.83
CA VAL A 240 -1.86 -11.24 -13.03
C VAL A 240 -3.31 -11.73 -13.20
N MET A 241 -3.54 -13.05 -13.10
CA MET A 241 -4.88 -13.62 -13.22
C MET A 241 -5.82 -13.14 -12.11
N ALA A 242 -5.32 -12.97 -10.88
CA ALA A 242 -6.11 -12.43 -9.78
C ALA A 242 -6.51 -10.97 -10.00
N LEU A 243 -5.59 -10.14 -10.49
CA LEU A 243 -5.88 -8.74 -10.83
C LEU A 243 -6.88 -8.62 -11.98
N GLN A 244 -6.85 -9.56 -12.92
CA GLN A 244 -7.80 -9.66 -14.05
C GLN A 244 -9.08 -10.43 -13.71
N LYS A 245 -9.22 -10.99 -12.49
CA LYS A 245 -10.35 -11.81 -12.05
C LYS A 245 -10.62 -13.03 -12.95
N LYS A 246 -9.55 -13.70 -13.42
CA LYS A 246 -9.63 -14.83 -14.37
C LYS A 246 -9.60 -16.18 -13.66
N GLU A 247 -10.35 -17.13 -14.20
CA GLU A 247 -10.33 -18.54 -13.80
C GLU A 247 -10.46 -18.77 -12.27
N GLY A 248 -11.29 -17.96 -11.61
CA GLY A 248 -11.54 -18.03 -10.17
C GLY A 248 -10.45 -17.41 -9.29
N ARG A 249 -9.34 -16.92 -9.86
CA ARG A 249 -8.31 -16.17 -9.11
C ARG A 249 -8.82 -14.76 -8.87
N MET A 250 -8.62 -14.24 -7.65
CA MET A 250 -9.08 -12.90 -7.30
C MET A 250 -8.41 -12.37 -6.03
N VAL A 251 -8.48 -11.04 -5.85
CA VAL A 251 -8.35 -10.41 -4.54
C VAL A 251 -9.63 -10.69 -3.76
N LEU A 252 -9.53 -11.35 -2.60
CA LEU A 252 -10.66 -11.67 -1.74
C LEU A 252 -11.01 -10.52 -0.80
N ALA A 253 -10.02 -9.76 -0.34
CA ALA A 253 -10.20 -8.62 0.55
C ALA A 253 -8.97 -7.71 0.56
N ASN A 254 -9.20 -6.45 0.85
CA ASN A 254 -8.18 -5.46 1.13
C ASN A 254 -8.15 -5.16 2.63
N PHE A 255 -6.97 -5.02 3.21
CA PHE A 255 -6.79 -4.63 4.61
C PHE A 255 -5.94 -3.36 4.64
N GLY A 256 -6.40 -2.35 5.35
CA GLY A 256 -5.63 -1.11 5.48
C GLY A 256 -6.23 -0.14 6.50
N LEU A 257 -5.63 1.03 6.59
CA LEU A 257 -5.99 2.00 7.63
C LEU A 257 -7.34 2.66 7.31
N ASP A 258 -8.02 3.11 8.36
CA ASP A 258 -9.15 4.02 8.16
C ASP A 258 -8.64 5.35 7.59
N PRO A 259 -9.06 5.76 6.37
CA PRO A 259 -8.55 6.96 5.73
C PRO A 259 -8.87 8.23 6.52
N ARG A 260 -9.86 8.19 7.43
CA ARG A 260 -10.18 9.29 8.34
C ARG A 260 -9.06 9.57 9.36
N LEU A 261 -8.15 8.62 9.58
CA LEU A 261 -6.95 8.81 10.40
C LEU A 261 -5.86 9.59 9.66
N GLY A 262 -5.97 9.72 8.34
CA GLY A 262 -4.98 10.37 7.49
C GLY A 262 -4.82 11.87 7.79
N LYS A 263 -3.60 12.38 7.59
CA LYS A 263 -3.25 13.80 7.80
C LYS A 263 -4.08 14.78 6.96
N TYR A 264 -4.53 14.34 5.79
CA TYR A 264 -5.17 15.16 4.77
C TYR A 264 -6.54 14.62 4.37
N HIS A 265 -7.26 13.97 5.29
CA HIS A 265 -8.57 13.41 4.97
C HIS A 265 -9.58 14.51 4.54
N ARG A 266 -9.69 15.58 5.33
CA ARG A 266 -10.51 16.77 5.04
C ARG A 266 -9.67 18.00 4.71
N THR A 267 -10.25 18.91 3.93
CA THR A 267 -9.66 20.21 3.60
C THR A 267 -9.34 21.02 4.86
N GLN A 268 -8.14 21.62 4.92
CA GLN A 268 -7.73 22.53 6.00
C GLN A 268 -7.49 23.95 5.45
N CYS A 269 -7.97 24.96 6.17
CA CYS A 269 -7.63 26.35 5.89
C CYS A 269 -6.22 26.70 6.39
N LEU A 270 -5.38 27.23 5.50
CA LEU A 270 -4.04 27.70 5.85
C LEU A 270 -4.04 29.05 6.58
N SER A 271 -5.13 29.81 6.51
CA SER A 271 -5.24 31.12 7.18
C SER A 271 -5.68 31.04 8.63
N CYS A 272 -6.62 30.14 8.96
CA CYS A 272 -7.13 30.01 10.33
C CYS A 272 -6.86 28.63 10.96
N GLY A 273 -6.24 27.69 10.24
CA GLY A 273 -5.87 26.36 10.72
C GLY A 273 -7.03 25.37 10.89
N ARG A 274 -8.28 25.80 10.69
CA ARG A 274 -9.47 24.95 10.85
C ARG A 274 -9.57 23.89 9.78
N ILE A 275 -10.03 22.71 10.19
CA ILE A 275 -10.40 21.60 9.30
C ILE A 275 -11.87 21.77 8.94
N ALA A 276 -12.22 21.55 7.68
CA ALA A 276 -13.57 21.77 7.18
C ALA A 276 -14.56 20.74 7.74
N GLU A 277 -15.66 21.25 8.33
CA GLU A 277 -16.81 20.44 8.77
C GLU A 277 -17.97 20.48 7.77
N ALA A 278 -17.97 21.48 6.86
CA ALA A 278 -18.96 21.60 5.80
C ALA A 278 -18.95 20.37 4.86
N SER A 279 -20.06 20.16 4.15
CA SER A 279 -20.17 19.09 3.15
C SER A 279 -19.10 19.25 2.07
N PRO A 280 -18.37 18.16 1.72
CA PRO A 280 -17.43 18.19 0.61
C PRO A 280 -18.14 18.42 -0.74
N PRO A 281 -17.48 19.02 -1.74
CA PRO A 281 -16.10 19.48 -1.71
C PRO A 281 -15.98 20.92 -1.17
N VAL A 282 -14.99 21.16 -0.31
CA VAL A 282 -14.71 22.49 0.25
C VAL A 282 -13.56 23.16 -0.50
N ALA A 283 -13.89 24.21 -1.26
CA ALA A 283 -12.93 25.00 -2.05
C ALA A 283 -12.43 26.28 -1.35
N THR A 284 -13.24 26.85 -0.45
CA THR A 284 -12.90 28.04 0.36
C THR A 284 -13.25 27.78 1.82
N CYS A 285 -12.55 28.44 2.74
CA CYS A 285 -12.80 28.25 4.17
C CYS A 285 -14.18 28.86 4.56
N PRO A 286 -15.12 28.06 5.08
CA PRO A 286 -16.44 28.58 5.48
C PRO A 286 -16.37 29.49 6.70
N ASP A 287 -15.36 29.34 7.56
CA ASP A 287 -15.22 30.13 8.79
C ASP A 287 -14.65 31.53 8.56
N CYS A 288 -13.69 31.70 7.64
CA CYS A 288 -13.00 32.97 7.43
C CYS A 288 -13.00 33.48 5.98
N GLY A 289 -13.65 32.77 5.06
CA GLY A 289 -13.73 33.13 3.64
C GLY A 289 -12.43 32.99 2.84
N SER A 290 -11.32 32.58 3.47
CA SER A 290 -10.03 32.49 2.80
C SER A 290 -10.03 31.41 1.71
N PRO A 291 -9.52 31.71 0.50
CA PRO A 291 -9.33 30.71 -0.55
C PRO A 291 -8.06 29.86 -0.33
N LYS A 292 -7.23 30.17 0.67
CA LYS A 292 -5.98 29.44 0.94
C LYS A 292 -6.29 28.17 1.73
N VAL A 293 -6.47 27.07 1.01
CA VAL A 293 -6.76 25.76 1.59
C VAL A 293 -5.80 24.68 1.09
N VAL A 294 -5.49 23.70 1.94
CA VAL A 294 -4.93 22.41 1.53
C VAL A 294 -6.11 21.48 1.32
N LYS A 295 -6.35 21.10 0.06
CA LYS A 295 -7.49 20.24 -0.30
C LYS A 295 -7.33 18.86 0.33
N GLY A 296 -8.38 18.41 1.00
CA GLY A 296 -8.45 17.06 1.57
C GLY A 296 -8.71 16.00 0.50
N VAL A 297 -8.36 14.75 0.81
CA VAL A 297 -8.59 13.60 -0.09
C VAL A 297 -10.07 13.37 -0.32
N LEU A 298 -10.91 13.43 0.72
CA LEU A 298 -12.36 13.32 0.56
C LEU A 298 -12.88 14.43 -0.36
N ASP A 299 -12.51 15.68 -0.09
CA ASP A 299 -12.94 16.82 -0.88
C ASP A 299 -12.48 16.71 -2.35
N ARG A 300 -11.27 16.20 -2.60
CA ARG A 300 -10.77 15.93 -3.96
C ARG A 300 -11.55 14.82 -4.67
N ILE A 301 -11.84 13.72 -3.98
CA ILE A 301 -12.58 12.59 -4.55
C ILE A 301 -14.00 13.01 -4.92
N ILE A 302 -14.70 13.72 -4.04
CA ILE A 302 -16.05 14.21 -4.33
C ILE A 302 -16.06 15.24 -5.48
N GLU A 303 -14.99 16.04 -5.63
CA GLU A 303 -14.85 16.99 -6.74
C GLU A 303 -14.73 16.31 -8.11
N ILE A 304 -14.00 15.19 -8.20
CA ILE A 304 -13.75 14.49 -9.48
C ILE A 304 -14.68 13.29 -9.71
N GLY A 305 -15.36 12.85 -8.65
CA GLY A 305 -16.26 11.70 -8.64
C GLY A 305 -17.48 11.94 -9.50
N ASP A 306 -17.97 10.85 -10.10
CA ASP A 306 -19.19 10.86 -10.90
C ASP A 306 -20.43 10.78 -10.00
N TRP A 307 -20.29 10.09 -8.87
CA TRP A 307 -21.40 9.64 -8.05
C TRP A 307 -21.40 10.36 -6.71
N LYS A 308 -22.57 10.85 -6.28
CA LYS A 308 -22.73 11.56 -5.00
C LYS A 308 -22.50 10.64 -3.80
N GLU A 309 -22.96 9.40 -3.93
CA GLU A 309 -22.75 8.32 -2.98
C GLU A 309 -21.89 7.25 -3.67
N PRO A 310 -21.05 6.52 -2.93
CA PRO A 310 -20.23 5.48 -3.52
C PRO A 310 -21.12 4.36 -4.05
N SER A 311 -20.77 3.80 -5.21
CA SER A 311 -21.42 2.57 -5.65
C SER A 311 -20.37 1.58 -6.15
N SER A 312 -20.24 0.51 -5.39
CA SER A 312 -19.30 -0.55 -5.68
C SER A 312 -19.91 -1.51 -6.71
N PRO A 313 -19.16 -1.94 -7.73
CA PRO A 313 -19.62 -2.98 -8.64
C PRO A 313 -19.83 -4.30 -7.89
N GLN A 314 -20.67 -5.16 -8.45
CA GLN A 314 -20.89 -6.49 -7.90
C GLN A 314 -19.57 -7.26 -7.81
N GLY A 315 -19.29 -7.84 -6.64
CA GLY A 315 -18.06 -8.59 -6.41
C GLY A 315 -16.83 -7.74 -6.10
N ARG A 316 -16.98 -6.42 -5.88
CA ARG A 316 -15.92 -5.60 -5.27
C ARG A 316 -15.47 -6.23 -3.94
N PRO A 317 -14.17 -6.52 -3.76
CA PRO A 317 -13.67 -7.07 -2.50
C PRO A 317 -13.93 -6.12 -1.32
N PRO A 318 -14.28 -6.63 -0.13
CA PRO A 318 -14.42 -5.80 1.07
C PRO A 318 -13.09 -5.17 1.46
N TYR A 319 -13.17 -3.94 1.95
CA TYR A 319 -12.07 -3.27 2.63
C TYR A 319 -12.25 -3.41 4.14
N HIS A 320 -11.30 -4.07 4.81
CA HIS A 320 -11.29 -4.24 6.25
C HIS A 320 -10.35 -3.21 6.88
N TYR A 321 -10.92 -2.31 7.69
CA TYR A 321 -10.12 -1.39 8.48
C TYR A 321 -9.30 -2.16 9.50
N GLN A 322 -7.99 -2.02 9.39
CA GLN A 322 -7.03 -2.71 10.21
C GLN A 322 -5.95 -1.76 10.69
N VAL A 323 -5.60 -1.94 11.96
CA VAL A 323 -4.52 -1.24 12.60
C VAL A 323 -3.38 -2.23 12.84
N PRO A 324 -2.13 -1.90 12.46
CA PRO A 324 -0.96 -2.71 12.80
C PRO A 324 -0.89 -2.98 14.30
N LEU A 325 -0.49 -4.20 14.69
CA LEU A 325 -0.49 -4.61 16.11
C LEU A 325 0.29 -3.63 16.99
N LEU A 326 1.45 -3.15 16.52
CA LEU A 326 2.30 -2.21 17.26
C LEU A 326 1.65 -0.83 17.50
N PHE A 327 0.58 -0.50 16.76
CA PHE A 327 -0.14 0.76 16.92
C PHE A 327 -1.36 0.62 17.84
N LEU A 328 -1.69 -0.60 18.28
CA LEU A 328 -2.79 -0.84 19.18
C LEU A 328 -2.46 -0.37 20.61
N PRO A 329 -3.41 0.29 21.31
CA PRO A 329 -3.22 0.68 22.71
C PRO A 329 -2.87 -0.53 23.60
N GLY A 330 -1.73 -0.45 24.29
CA GLY A 330 -1.25 -1.51 25.18
C GLY A 330 -0.42 -2.60 24.49
N VAL A 331 -0.23 -2.54 23.18
CA VAL A 331 0.65 -3.46 22.44
C VAL A 331 1.96 -2.75 22.12
N GLY A 332 2.99 -3.04 22.92
CA GLY A 332 4.35 -2.55 22.69
C GLY A 332 5.26 -3.61 22.07
N PRO A 333 6.53 -3.29 21.78
CA PRO A 333 7.50 -4.22 21.21
C PRO A 333 7.64 -5.54 22.00
N LYS A 334 7.59 -5.47 23.35
CA LYS A 334 7.63 -6.67 24.20
C LYS A 334 6.42 -7.58 24.00
N THR A 335 5.22 -6.99 23.91
CA THR A 335 3.97 -7.70 23.66
C THR A 335 3.99 -8.35 22.28
N ILE A 336 4.50 -7.65 21.26
CA ILE A 336 4.70 -8.23 19.92
C ILE A 336 5.64 -9.43 19.99
N SER A 337 6.82 -9.30 20.60
CA SER A 337 7.76 -10.42 20.71
C SER A 337 7.14 -11.63 21.41
N LEU A 338 6.33 -11.41 22.45
CA LEU A 338 5.61 -12.47 23.15
C LEU A 338 4.57 -13.15 22.25
N LEU A 339 3.76 -12.37 21.54
CA LEU A 339 2.76 -12.88 20.60
C LEU A 339 3.42 -13.71 19.47
N LEU A 340 4.53 -13.22 18.91
CA LEU A 340 5.25 -13.95 17.85
C LEU A 340 5.93 -15.21 18.39
N ALA A 341 6.47 -15.18 19.61
CA ALA A 341 7.03 -16.38 20.23
C ALA A 341 5.97 -17.47 20.47
N SER A 342 4.73 -17.08 20.80
CA SER A 342 3.62 -18.02 21.03
C SER A 342 2.91 -18.46 19.75
N PHE A 343 2.79 -17.59 18.75
CA PHE A 343 1.90 -17.77 17.61
C PHE A 343 2.58 -17.66 16.24
N GLY A 344 3.90 -17.47 16.19
CA GLY A 344 4.67 -17.35 14.95
C GLY A 344 4.62 -15.94 14.37
N THR A 345 3.58 -15.64 13.58
CA THR A 345 3.54 -14.43 12.72
C THR A 345 2.41 -13.46 13.09
N GLU A 346 2.57 -12.19 12.71
CA GLU A 346 1.51 -11.18 12.88
C GLU A 346 0.24 -11.58 12.11
N MET A 347 0.34 -12.09 10.88
CA MET A 347 -0.83 -12.56 10.12
C MET A 347 -1.58 -13.68 10.85
N ASN A 348 -0.87 -14.60 11.51
CA ASN A 348 -1.53 -15.62 12.33
C ASN A 348 -2.28 -14.99 13.51
N VAL A 349 -1.64 -14.03 14.20
CA VAL A 349 -2.23 -13.25 15.30
C VAL A 349 -3.34 -12.33 14.84
N LEU A 350 -3.44 -11.97 13.57
CA LEU A 350 -4.50 -11.10 13.07
C LEU A 350 -5.71 -11.89 12.56
N HIS A 351 -5.51 -13.08 12.01
CA HIS A 351 -6.58 -13.80 11.28
C HIS A 351 -7.02 -15.12 11.89
N HIS A 352 -6.18 -15.81 12.66
CA HIS A 352 -6.44 -17.22 13.00
C HIS A 352 -6.46 -17.52 14.51
N VAL A 353 -5.58 -16.89 15.31
CA VAL A 353 -5.47 -17.18 16.75
C VAL A 353 -6.80 -16.85 17.45
N ARG A 354 -7.32 -17.75 18.29
CA ARG A 354 -8.60 -17.51 18.98
C ARG A 354 -8.44 -16.52 20.13
N TYR A 355 -9.55 -15.92 20.54
CA TYR A 355 -9.55 -14.92 21.61
C TYR A 355 -9.00 -15.48 22.93
N GLU A 356 -9.40 -16.69 23.31
CA GLU A 356 -9.00 -17.33 24.57
C GLU A 356 -7.48 -17.59 24.62
N GLU A 357 -6.89 -17.87 23.46
CA GLU A 357 -5.44 -18.07 23.30
C GLU A 357 -4.70 -16.73 23.42
N LEU A 358 -5.25 -15.63 22.91
CA LEU A 358 -4.69 -14.30 23.16
C LEU A 358 -4.73 -13.97 24.66
N VAL A 359 -5.84 -14.25 25.35
CA VAL A 359 -6.00 -13.97 26.78
C VAL A 359 -4.92 -14.68 27.61
N SER A 360 -4.62 -15.94 27.31
CA SER A 360 -3.63 -16.72 28.07
C SER A 360 -2.19 -16.19 27.93
N VAL A 361 -1.89 -15.47 26.84
CA VAL A 361 -0.54 -14.96 26.55
C VAL A 361 -0.38 -13.49 26.94
N VAL A 362 -1.32 -12.62 26.58
CA VAL A 362 -1.18 -11.16 26.75
C VAL A 362 -2.17 -10.56 27.75
N GLY A 363 -3.01 -11.38 28.36
CA GLY A 363 -4.06 -10.96 29.28
C GLY A 363 -5.30 -10.39 28.57
N GLU A 364 -6.40 -10.35 29.30
CA GLU A 364 -7.74 -10.03 28.76
C GLU A 364 -7.80 -8.65 28.11
N ARG A 365 -7.19 -7.63 28.73
CA ARG A 365 -7.22 -6.25 28.23
C ARG A 365 -6.59 -6.13 26.85
N VAL A 366 -5.42 -6.72 26.63
CA VAL A 366 -4.73 -6.63 25.33
C VAL A 366 -5.42 -7.52 24.30
N ALA A 367 -5.84 -8.72 24.70
CA ALA A 367 -6.61 -9.63 23.85
C ALA A 367 -7.89 -8.96 23.33
N LEU A 368 -8.60 -8.21 24.18
CA LEU A 368 -9.82 -7.48 23.81
C LEU A 368 -9.52 -6.37 22.79
N THR A 369 -8.44 -5.60 22.99
CA THR A 369 -8.02 -4.58 22.00
C THR A 369 -7.74 -5.21 20.63
N ILE A 370 -7.01 -6.33 20.59
CA ILE A 370 -6.72 -7.06 19.35
C ILE A 370 -8.02 -7.56 18.72
N GLN A 371 -8.92 -8.15 19.51
CA GLN A 371 -10.19 -8.67 19.01
C GLN A 371 -11.09 -7.56 18.44
N GLN A 372 -11.13 -6.39 19.07
CA GLN A 372 -11.86 -5.23 18.55
C GLN A 372 -11.23 -4.69 17.27
N ALA A 373 -9.90 -4.68 17.17
CA ALA A 373 -9.19 -4.32 15.95
C ALA A 373 -9.57 -5.25 14.79
N ARG A 374 -9.55 -6.57 15.01
CA ARG A 374 -9.95 -7.57 14.01
C ARG A 374 -11.39 -7.42 13.54
N GLN A 375 -12.27 -6.92 14.40
CA GLN A 375 -13.69 -6.71 14.10
C GLN A 375 -14.01 -5.32 13.54
N GLY A 376 -13.01 -4.45 13.36
CA GLY A 376 -13.22 -3.06 12.94
C GLY A 376 -14.00 -2.20 13.95
N LYS A 377 -13.99 -2.59 15.24
CA LYS A 377 -14.75 -1.94 16.32
C LYS A 377 -13.95 -0.93 17.15
N LEU A 378 -12.73 -0.63 16.73
CA LEU A 378 -11.93 0.41 17.39
C LEU A 378 -12.57 1.79 17.17
N ILE A 379 -12.52 2.62 18.20
CA ILE A 379 -13.01 3.99 18.14
C ILE A 379 -11.83 4.90 17.82
N PHE A 380 -12.05 5.85 16.91
CA PHE A 380 -11.01 6.76 16.44
C PHE A 380 -11.47 8.21 16.52
N ASN A 381 -10.53 9.10 16.81
CA ASN A 381 -10.67 10.52 16.51
C ASN A 381 -10.00 10.79 15.15
N PRO A 382 -10.72 11.38 14.18
CA PRO A 382 -10.19 11.61 12.84
C PRO A 382 -8.97 12.56 12.88
N GLY A 383 -8.09 12.40 11.90
CA GLY A 383 -7.00 13.32 11.61
C GLY A 383 -7.45 14.48 10.74
N GLY A 384 -6.52 15.40 10.49
CA GLY A 384 -6.73 16.50 9.57
C GLY A 384 -5.68 17.59 9.73
N GLY A 385 -5.50 18.37 8.66
CA GLY A 385 -4.61 19.50 8.68
C GLY A 385 -3.14 19.20 8.99
N GLY A 386 -2.63 18.09 8.48
CA GLY A 386 -1.24 17.66 8.72
C GLY A 386 -1.05 16.80 9.97
N THR A 387 -2.10 16.60 10.79
CA THR A 387 -2.06 15.80 12.03
C THR A 387 -2.78 14.47 11.85
N TYR A 388 -2.18 13.37 12.33
CA TYR A 388 -2.82 12.05 12.32
C TYR A 388 -3.95 11.96 13.35
N GLY A 389 -4.97 11.19 13.01
CA GLY A 389 -5.99 10.75 13.96
C GLY A 389 -5.43 9.84 15.05
N LYS A 390 -6.25 9.53 16.06
CA LYS A 390 -5.83 8.71 17.22
C LYS A 390 -6.85 7.64 17.54
N ILE A 391 -6.35 6.46 17.92
CA ILE A 391 -7.16 5.36 18.46
C ILE A 391 -7.48 5.66 19.92
N VAL A 392 -8.76 5.61 20.26
CA VAL A 392 -9.24 5.82 21.63
C VAL A 392 -9.26 4.47 22.36
N PRO A 393 -8.64 4.36 23.55
CA PRO A 393 -8.76 3.15 24.35
C PRO A 393 -10.22 2.88 24.71
N THR A 394 -10.70 1.68 24.41
CA THR A 394 -12.08 1.23 24.66
C THR A 394 -12.37 0.99 26.14
N VAL A 395 -11.32 0.73 26.94
CA VAL A 395 -11.45 0.57 28.39
C VAL A 395 -11.14 1.89 29.05
N ARG A 396 -12.17 2.61 29.53
CA ARG A 396 -11.98 3.69 30.49
C ARG A 396 -11.25 3.09 31.69
N ARG A 397 -10.19 3.75 32.18
CA ARG A 397 -9.76 3.50 33.57
C ARG A 397 -11.00 3.75 34.43
N GLU A 398 -11.53 2.71 35.05
CA GLU A 398 -12.29 2.91 36.28
C GLU A 398 -11.30 3.58 37.23
N THR A 399 -11.38 4.90 37.29
CA THR A 399 -10.78 5.64 38.38
C THR A 399 -11.70 5.35 39.55
N GLY A 400 -11.39 4.26 40.25
CA GLY A 400 -11.84 4.04 41.60
C GLY A 400 -11.33 5.21 42.45
N VAL A 401 -12.13 6.25 42.53
CA VAL A 401 -12.15 7.16 43.67
C VAL A 401 -13.47 6.87 44.38
N SER A 402 -13.46 5.78 45.12
CA SER A 402 -14.25 5.67 46.34
C SER A 402 -13.31 6.03 47.48
N ASP A 403 -13.65 7.14 48.16
CA ASP A 403 -13.53 7.38 49.61
C ASP A 403 -13.04 8.80 49.92
N GLY A 404 -13.92 9.60 50.51
CA GLY A 404 -13.67 10.92 51.07
C GLY A 404 -14.84 11.87 50.90
#